data_AF-A0A661ITS9-F1
#
_entry.id   AF-A0A661ITS9-F1
#
_cell.length_a   1.000
_cell.length_b   1.000
_cell.length_c   1.000
_cell.angle_alpha   90.00
_cell.angle_beta   90.00
_cell.angle_gamma   90.00
#
_symmetry.space_group_name_H-M   'P 1'
#
loop_
_entity.id
_entity.type
_entity.pdbx_description
1 polymer ?
#
loop_
_entity_poly.entity_id
_entity_poly.type
_entity_poly.pdbx_seq_one_letter_code
_entity_poly.pdbx_strand_id
1 'polypeptide(L)'
;ASRVLEERRQLEKELEGLRRKLLGAPSGLTPTEREIGGVKVSTLSAEEMDVKALRELGDGIKSRMGSGIVFLGSKSGEKATCILMVTRDLSSQYPANELLKELLSLTGGKGGGQPTMAQAGMKASELQKAFDAIFDVVRRWQDR
;
A
#
# COMPACT_ATOMS: atom_id res chain seq x y z
N ALA A 1 16.99 -25.21 36.20
CA ALA A 1 16.93 -23.79 35.80
C ALA A 1 17.07 -23.57 34.29
N SER A 2 17.77 -24.43 33.55
CA SER A 2 18.09 -24.24 32.13
C SER A 2 16.93 -24.50 31.16
N ARG A 3 16.11 -25.55 31.41
CA ARG A 3 15.00 -25.95 30.53
C ARG A 3 13.91 -24.89 30.40
N VAL A 4 13.60 -24.19 31.50
CA VAL A 4 12.58 -23.12 31.54
C VAL A 4 13.06 -21.87 30.79
N LEU A 5 14.37 -21.57 30.81
CA LEU A 5 14.94 -20.45 30.06
C LEU A 5 15.01 -20.75 28.55
N GLU A 6 15.25 -22.00 28.20
CA GLU A 6 15.32 -22.45 26.80
C GLU A 6 13.94 -22.50 26.18
N GLU A 7 12.94 -23.05 26.89
CA GLU A 7 11.53 -23.00 26.49
C GLU A 7 11.04 -21.55 26.36
N ARG A 8 11.45 -20.64 27.27
CA ARG A 8 11.09 -19.22 27.16
C ARG A 8 11.70 -18.55 25.93
N ARG A 9 12.97 -18.79 25.60
CA ARG A 9 13.61 -18.25 24.39
C ARG A 9 13.04 -18.84 23.11
N GLN A 10 12.69 -20.12 23.13
CA GLN A 10 12.03 -20.80 22.02
C GLN A 10 10.63 -20.20 21.77
N LEU A 11 9.85 -20.04 22.84
CA LEU A 11 8.54 -19.39 22.80
C LEU A 11 8.63 -17.92 22.40
N GLU A 12 9.65 -17.17 22.84
CA GLU A 12 9.88 -15.78 22.40
C GLU A 12 10.24 -15.72 20.91
N LYS A 13 11.07 -16.63 20.40
CA LYS A 13 11.38 -16.73 18.96
C LYS A 13 10.20 -17.19 18.12
N GLU A 14 9.40 -18.12 18.61
CA GLU A 14 8.16 -18.56 17.97
C GLU A 14 7.11 -17.47 18.00
N LEU A 15 6.99 -16.71 19.10
CA LEU A 15 6.18 -15.50 19.18
C LEU A 15 6.66 -14.44 18.20
N GLU A 16 7.97 -14.23 18.05
CA GLU A 16 8.53 -13.28 17.10
C GLU A 16 8.39 -13.76 15.65
N GLY A 17 8.41 -15.07 15.41
CA GLY A 17 8.17 -15.71 14.12
C GLY A 17 6.69 -15.70 13.71
N LEU A 18 5.78 -15.97 14.65
CA LEU A 18 4.33 -15.87 14.49
C LEU A 18 3.90 -14.40 14.37
N ARG A 19 4.50 -13.50 15.17
CA ARG A 19 4.40 -12.07 14.96
C ARG A 19 4.88 -11.73 13.57
N ARG A 20 6.06 -12.11 13.11
CA ARG A 20 6.50 -11.84 11.71
C ARG A 20 5.56 -12.40 10.63
N LYS A 21 4.94 -13.57 10.86
CA LYS A 21 3.94 -14.15 9.95
C LYS A 21 2.60 -13.42 9.98
N LEU A 22 2.21 -12.82 11.12
CA LEU A 22 1.03 -11.96 11.27
C LEU A 22 1.33 -10.49 10.90
N LEU A 23 2.60 -10.06 11.00
CA LEU A 23 3.15 -8.73 10.73
C LEU A 23 3.50 -8.54 9.25
N GLY A 24 2.80 -9.24 8.35
CA GLY A 24 2.67 -8.81 6.95
C GLY A 24 1.94 -7.46 6.81
N ALA A 25 1.41 -6.94 7.92
CA ALA A 25 1.10 -5.55 8.17
C ALA A 25 1.36 -5.23 9.67
N PRO A 26 1.83 -4.01 10.02
CA PRO A 26 1.92 -3.58 11.42
C PRO A 26 0.59 -3.83 12.13
N SER A 27 0.65 -4.39 13.34
CA SER A 27 -0.53 -4.69 14.17
C SER A 27 -1.53 -3.53 14.19
N GLY A 28 -2.68 -3.71 13.52
CA GLY A 28 -3.75 -2.72 13.38
C GLY A 28 -3.98 -2.19 11.96
N LEU A 29 -3.06 -2.43 11.02
CA LEU A 29 -3.18 -1.99 9.63
C LEU A 29 -3.71 -3.12 8.75
N THR A 30 -5.02 -3.20 8.54
CA THR A 30 -5.60 -4.19 7.62
C THR A 30 -5.74 -3.57 6.23
N PRO A 31 -5.07 -4.09 5.19
CA PRO A 31 -5.26 -3.58 3.84
C PRO A 31 -6.71 -3.81 3.40
N THR A 32 -7.30 -2.79 2.77
CA THR A 32 -8.60 -2.93 2.13
C THR A 32 -8.38 -3.36 0.69
N GLU A 33 -8.86 -4.56 0.36
CA GLU A 33 -8.71 -5.18 -0.95
C GLU A 33 -10.06 -5.29 -1.65
N ARG A 34 -10.09 -4.92 -2.93
CA ARG A 34 -11.26 -5.08 -3.81
C ARG A 34 -10.81 -5.57 -5.17
N GLU A 35 -11.65 -6.37 -5.81
CA GLU A 35 -11.49 -6.74 -7.22
C GLU A 35 -12.42 -5.89 -8.08
N ILE A 36 -11.86 -5.29 -9.13
CA ILE A 36 -12.56 -4.44 -10.08
C ILE A 36 -12.27 -4.99 -11.47
N GLY A 37 -13.25 -5.67 -12.07
CA GLY A 37 -13.10 -6.20 -13.42
C GLY A 37 -11.98 -7.20 -13.61
N GLY A 38 -11.69 -8.04 -12.61
CA GLY A 38 -10.55 -8.96 -12.64
C GLY A 38 -9.22 -8.34 -12.18
N VAL A 39 -9.17 -7.03 -11.91
CA VAL A 39 -7.99 -6.34 -11.37
C VAL A 39 -8.11 -6.22 -9.85
N LYS A 40 -7.14 -6.79 -9.13
CA LYS A 40 -7.05 -6.64 -7.67
C LYS A 40 -6.47 -5.27 -7.30
N VAL A 41 -7.12 -4.59 -6.38
CA VAL A 41 -6.71 -3.29 -5.86
C VAL A 41 -6.60 -3.38 -4.34
N SER A 42 -5.40 -3.14 -3.80
CA SER A 42 -5.11 -3.17 -2.36
C SER A 42 -4.75 -1.77 -1.88
N THR A 43 -5.33 -1.36 -0.76
CA THR A 43 -5.12 -0.03 -0.18
C THR A 43 -4.76 -0.11 1.30
N LEU A 44 -3.86 0.76 1.77
CA LEU A 44 -3.53 0.85 3.19
C LEU A 44 -3.07 2.23 3.60
N SER A 45 -3.62 2.72 4.71
CA SER A 45 -3.13 3.91 5.42
C SER A 45 -2.18 3.50 6.53
N ALA A 46 -1.09 4.24 6.69
CA ALA A 46 -0.13 4.13 7.77
C ALA A 46 0.16 5.51 8.39
N GLU A 47 0.99 5.54 9.43
CA GLU A 47 1.42 6.77 10.10
C GLU A 47 2.95 6.77 10.22
N GLU A 48 3.56 7.94 10.04
CA GLU A 48 4.99 8.20 10.22
C GLU A 48 5.92 7.22 9.47
N MET A 49 5.51 6.75 8.29
CA MET A 49 6.32 5.92 7.39
C MET A 49 6.88 6.76 6.24
N ASP A 50 8.16 6.58 5.96
CA ASP A 50 8.80 7.18 4.80
C ASP A 50 8.49 6.42 3.49
N VAL A 51 8.90 7.00 2.36
CA VAL A 51 8.69 6.42 1.02
C VAL A 51 9.36 5.06 0.86
N LYS A 52 10.50 4.82 1.51
CA LYS A 52 11.23 3.56 1.42
C LYS A 52 10.45 2.45 2.13
N ALA A 53 10.01 2.71 3.36
CA ALA A 53 9.20 1.79 4.13
C ALA A 53 7.86 1.48 3.45
N LEU A 54 7.20 2.50 2.88
CA LEU A 54 5.99 2.31 2.08
C LEU A 54 6.26 1.41 0.86
N ARG A 55 7.38 1.61 0.16
CA ARG A 55 7.73 0.78 -1.00
C ARG A 55 7.95 -0.68 -0.61
N GLU A 56 8.72 -0.94 0.44
CA GLU A 56 8.98 -2.29 0.93
C GLU A 56 7.67 -3.01 1.32
N LEU A 57 6.76 -2.29 1.97
CA LEU A 57 5.43 -2.78 2.29
C LEU A 57 4.61 -3.09 1.03
N GLY A 58 4.60 -2.17 0.05
CA GLY A 58 3.87 -2.33 -1.20
C GLY A 58 4.40 -3.48 -2.06
N ASP A 59 5.72 -3.69 -2.11
CA ASP A 59 6.33 -4.85 -2.76
C ASP A 59 5.93 -6.17 -2.07
N GLY A 60 5.87 -6.18 -0.74
CA GLY A 60 5.34 -7.32 0.04
C GLY A 60 3.88 -7.65 -0.28
N ILE A 61 3.02 -6.62 -0.42
CA ILE A 61 1.61 -6.79 -0.79
C ILE A 61 1.49 -7.34 -2.22
N LYS A 62 2.18 -6.73 -3.19
CA LYS A 62 2.19 -7.20 -4.59
C LYS A 62 2.65 -8.65 -4.71
N SER A 63 3.69 -9.04 -3.98
CA SER A 63 4.23 -10.40 -3.99
C SER A 63 3.18 -11.43 -3.57
N ARG A 64 2.37 -11.13 -2.54
CA ARG A 64 1.27 -12.01 -2.10
C ARG A 64 0.09 -12.05 -3.07
N MET A 65 -0.20 -10.91 -3.70
CA MET A 65 -1.32 -10.74 -4.62
C MET A 65 -1.07 -11.36 -6.01
N GLY A 66 0.19 -11.41 -6.44
CA GLY A 66 0.62 -11.87 -7.76
C GLY A 66 0.49 -10.79 -8.84
N SER A 67 -0.75 -10.34 -9.10
CA SER A 67 -1.07 -9.28 -10.07
C SER A 67 -2.08 -8.30 -9.49
N GLY A 68 -1.83 -6.99 -9.63
CA GLY A 68 -2.74 -5.95 -9.18
C GLY A 68 -2.13 -4.57 -8.97
N ILE A 69 -2.92 -3.70 -8.37
CA ILE A 69 -2.61 -2.30 -8.05
C ILE A 69 -2.57 -2.15 -6.53
N VAL A 70 -1.55 -1.46 -6.02
CA VAL A 70 -1.38 -1.16 -4.60
C VAL A 70 -1.29 0.34 -4.40
N PHE A 71 -2.14 0.91 -3.56
CA PHE A 71 -2.09 2.32 -3.17
C PHE A 71 -1.90 2.45 -1.66
N LEU A 72 -0.76 3.01 -1.25
CA LEU A 72 -0.41 3.18 0.16
C LEU A 72 -0.24 4.66 0.48
N GLY A 73 -0.64 5.04 1.69
CA GLY A 73 -0.45 6.40 2.19
C GLY A 73 0.08 6.38 3.61
N SER A 74 0.93 7.34 3.95
CA SER A 74 1.38 7.59 5.31
C SER A 74 1.12 9.04 5.71
N LYS A 75 0.47 9.24 6.84
CA LYS A 75 0.27 10.56 7.45
C LYS A 75 1.46 10.92 8.33
N SER A 76 1.91 12.17 8.23
CA SER A 76 2.91 12.76 9.12
C SER A 76 2.51 14.21 9.40
N GLY A 77 1.91 14.43 10.58
CA GLY A 77 1.25 15.68 10.94
C GLY A 77 0.17 16.09 9.92
N GLU A 78 0.27 17.32 9.39
CA GLU A 78 -0.68 17.86 8.41
C GLU A 78 -0.42 17.41 6.97
N LYS A 79 0.66 16.67 6.73
CA LYS A 79 1.04 16.17 5.41
C LYS A 79 0.83 14.67 5.33
N ALA A 80 0.67 14.18 4.10
CA ALA A 80 0.72 12.77 3.80
C ALA A 80 1.60 12.54 2.59
N THR A 81 2.27 11.39 2.58
CA THR A 81 2.98 10.86 1.42
C THR A 81 2.30 9.59 0.98
N CYS A 82 2.06 9.43 -0.32
CA CYS A 82 1.48 8.22 -0.86
C CYS A 82 2.31 7.66 -2.02
N ILE A 83 2.17 6.35 -2.21
CA ILE A 83 2.73 5.63 -3.35
C ILE A 83 1.64 4.80 -4.01
N LEU A 84 1.71 4.73 -5.33
CA LEU A 84 0.88 3.86 -6.15
C LEU A 84 1.81 2.94 -6.92
N MET A 85 1.63 1.63 -6.79
CA MET A 85 2.46 0.60 -7.40
C MET A 85 1.56 -0.31 -8.23
N VAL A 86 2.01 -0.65 -9.42
CA VAL A 86 1.29 -1.53 -10.34
C VAL A 86 2.22 -2.68 -10.73
N THR A 87 1.69 -3.90 -10.75
CA THR A 87 2.46 -5.06 -11.24
C THR A 87 2.79 -4.91 -12.72
N ARG A 88 3.89 -5.52 -13.18
CA ARG A 88 4.43 -5.25 -14.52
C ARG A 88 3.45 -5.60 -15.64
N ASP A 89 2.69 -6.67 -15.47
CA ASP A 89 1.65 -7.15 -16.38
C ASP A 89 0.50 -6.17 -16.57
N LEU A 90 0.22 -5.33 -15.57
CA LEU A 90 -0.83 -4.30 -15.62
C LEU A 90 -0.30 -2.90 -15.96
N SER A 91 1.01 -2.65 -15.88
CA SER A 91 1.58 -1.30 -15.99
C SER A 91 1.42 -0.61 -17.35
N SER A 92 1.09 -1.37 -18.40
CA SER A 92 0.74 -0.80 -19.72
C SER A 92 -0.71 -0.34 -19.80
N GLN A 93 -1.63 -1.04 -19.14
CA GLN A 93 -3.07 -0.72 -19.09
C GLN A 93 -3.38 0.29 -17.98
N TYR A 94 -2.63 0.20 -16.88
CA TYR A 94 -2.79 1.00 -15.67
C TYR A 94 -1.44 1.65 -15.31
N PRO A 95 -0.90 2.60 -16.10
CA PRO A 95 0.36 3.25 -15.78
C PRO A 95 0.25 4.01 -14.46
N ALA A 96 1.07 3.63 -13.47
CA ALA A 96 0.99 4.15 -12.11
C ALA A 96 1.11 5.68 -12.03
N ASN A 97 1.97 6.24 -12.88
CA ASN A 97 2.17 7.69 -13.02
C ASN A 97 0.92 8.42 -13.54
N GLU A 98 0.16 7.82 -14.44
CA GLU A 98 -1.05 8.43 -15.01
C GLU A 98 -2.26 8.24 -14.10
N LEU A 99 -2.43 7.03 -13.57
CA LEU A 99 -3.43 6.72 -12.55
C LEU A 99 -3.33 7.64 -11.34
N LEU A 100 -2.11 7.83 -10.83
CA LEU A 100 -1.88 8.71 -9.69
C LEU A 100 -2.17 10.18 -10.04
N LYS A 101 -1.80 10.65 -11.25
CA LYS A 101 -2.15 12.02 -11.68
C LYS A 101 -3.65 12.23 -11.74
N GLU A 102 -4.40 11.28 -12.29
CA GLU A 102 -5.86 11.35 -12.33
C GLU A 102 -6.45 11.36 -10.91
N LEU A 103 -5.96 10.49 -10.02
CA LEU A 103 -6.39 10.47 -8.62
C LEU A 103 -6.16 11.82 -7.93
N LEU A 104 -4.96 12.40 -8.05
CA LEU A 104 -4.60 13.67 -7.44
C LEU A 104 -5.40 14.85 -7.99
N SER A 105 -5.86 14.78 -9.25
CA SER A 105 -6.74 15.81 -9.83
C SER A 105 -8.10 15.89 -9.12
N LEU A 106 -8.54 14.80 -8.50
CA LEU A 106 -9.80 14.72 -7.76
C LEU A 106 -9.62 15.01 -6.27
N THR A 107 -8.48 14.63 -5.70
CA THR A 107 -8.30 14.58 -4.25
C THR A 107 -7.38 15.66 -3.70
N GLY A 108 -6.51 16.23 -4.54
CA GLY A 108 -5.47 17.18 -4.14
C GLY A 108 -4.10 16.53 -4.01
N GLY A 109 -3.06 17.35 -3.93
CA GLY A 109 -1.66 16.92 -3.87
C GLY A 109 -0.91 17.01 -5.20
N LYS A 110 0.38 16.66 -5.17
CA LYS A 110 1.29 16.69 -6.32
C LYS A 110 2.27 15.53 -6.27
N GLY A 111 2.55 14.96 -7.43
CA GLY A 111 3.42 13.79 -7.53
C GLY A 111 3.75 13.39 -8.96
N GLY A 112 4.44 12.26 -9.09
CA GLY A 112 4.89 11.69 -10.35
C GLY A 112 5.65 10.38 -10.15
N GLY A 113 6.17 9.82 -11.23
CA GLY A 113 6.94 8.59 -11.20
C GLY A 113 6.94 7.86 -12.53
N GLN A 114 7.17 6.56 -12.46
CA GLN A 114 7.25 5.64 -13.60
C GLN A 114 5.95 4.85 -13.75
N PRO A 115 5.71 4.19 -14.90
CA PRO A 115 4.50 3.37 -15.12
C PRO A 115 4.28 2.24 -14.10
N THR A 116 5.33 1.75 -13.45
CA THR A 116 5.22 0.69 -12.43
C THR A 116 5.07 1.22 -11.00
N MET A 117 5.46 2.48 -10.77
CA MET A 117 5.37 3.09 -9.46
C MET A 117 5.43 4.62 -9.54
N ALA A 118 4.51 5.26 -8.86
CA ALA A 118 4.46 6.70 -8.68
C ALA A 118 4.30 7.08 -7.21
N GLN A 119 4.71 8.30 -6.87
CA GLN A 119 4.64 8.84 -5.51
C GLN A 119 4.11 10.27 -5.52
N ALA A 120 3.46 10.66 -4.43
CA ALA A 120 2.94 12.02 -4.26
C ALA A 120 2.97 12.47 -2.81
N GLY A 121 3.04 13.79 -2.64
CA GLY A 121 2.75 14.46 -1.38
C GLY A 121 1.38 15.15 -1.46
N MET A 122 0.62 15.08 -0.38
CA MET A 122 -0.70 15.70 -0.25
C MET A 122 -0.96 16.15 1.19
N LYS A 123 -2.09 16.80 1.46
CA LYS A 123 -2.48 17.10 2.85
C LYS A 123 -3.02 15.83 3.52
N ALA A 124 -2.74 15.65 4.81
CA ALA A 124 -3.22 14.49 5.56
C ALA A 124 -4.76 14.38 5.57
N SER A 125 -5.45 15.52 5.52
CA SER A 125 -6.92 15.61 5.44
C SER A 125 -7.49 15.13 4.10
N GLU A 126 -6.70 15.15 3.03
CA GLU A 126 -7.10 14.72 1.68
C GLU A 126 -6.88 13.22 1.45
N LEU A 127 -6.08 12.56 2.30
CA LEU A 127 -5.67 11.17 2.11
C LEU A 127 -6.85 10.18 2.13
N GLN A 128 -7.82 10.38 3.04
CA GLN A 128 -9.00 9.51 3.10
C GLN A 128 -9.79 9.57 1.79
N LYS A 129 -9.99 10.79 1.26
CA LYS A 129 -10.66 10.99 -0.04
C LYS A 129 -9.93 10.25 -1.17
N ALA A 130 -8.60 10.16 -1.13
CA ALA A 130 -7.83 9.42 -2.12
C ALA A 130 -8.04 7.89 -2.02
N PHE A 131 -8.14 7.34 -0.81
CA PHE A 131 -8.49 5.93 -0.61
C PHE A 131 -9.90 5.60 -1.09
N ASP A 132 -10.85 6.52 -0.93
CA ASP A 132 -12.21 6.30 -1.40
C ASP A 132 -12.26 6.38 -2.94
N ALA A 133 -11.55 7.34 -3.53
CA ALA A 133 -11.60 7.61 -4.97
C ALA A 133 -10.83 6.59 -5.83
N ILE A 134 -9.77 5.94 -5.32
CA ILE A 134 -8.91 5.07 -6.15
C ILE A 134 -9.69 3.92 -6.79
N PHE A 135 -10.67 3.34 -6.10
CA PHE A 135 -11.50 2.27 -6.67
C PHE A 135 -12.32 2.75 -7.86
N ASP A 136 -12.92 3.94 -7.77
CA ASP A 136 -13.69 4.51 -8.87
C ASP A 136 -12.80 4.98 -10.03
N VAL A 137 -11.58 5.44 -9.73
CA VAL A 137 -10.58 5.74 -10.77
C VAL A 137 -10.21 4.46 -11.52
N VAL A 138 -9.86 3.38 -10.82
CA VAL A 138 -9.51 2.10 -11.46
C VAL A 138 -10.68 1.56 -12.29
N ARG A 139 -11.92 1.66 -11.78
CA ARG A 139 -13.12 1.27 -12.54
C ARG A 139 -13.24 2.03 -13.86
N ARG A 140 -13.05 3.36 -13.85
CA ARG A 140 -13.13 4.18 -15.08
C ARG A 140 -12.04 3.85 -16.11
N TRP A 141 -10.90 3.34 -15.66
CA TRP A 141 -9.83 2.89 -16.54
C TRP A 141 -10.10 1.53 -17.18
N GLN A 142 -10.95 0.70 -16.56
CA GLN A 142 -11.37 -0.58 -17.12
C GLN A 142 -12.23 -0.40 -18.40
N ASP A 143 -12.97 0.70 -18.48
CA ASP A 143 -13.89 1.00 -19.59
C ASP A 143 -13.24 1.82 -20.73
N ARG A 144 -11.93 2.08 -20.66
CA ARG A 144 -11.17 2.82 -21.69
C ARG A 144 -10.52 1.88 -22.69
#